data_AF-A0A9D6RTN8-F1
#
_entry.id   AF-A0A9D6RTN8-F1
#
_cell.length_a   1.000
_cell.length_b   1.000
_cell.length_c   1.000
_cell.angle_alpha   90.00
_cell.angle_beta   90.00
_cell.angle_gamma   90.00
#
_symmetry.space_group_name_H-M   'P 1'
#
loop_
_entity.id
_entity.type
_entity.pdbx_description
1 polymer ?
#
loop_
_entity_poly.entity_id
_entity_poly.type
_entity_poly.pdbx_seq_one_letter_code
_entity_poly.pdbx_strand_id
1 'polypeptide(L)' 'MGCSQIVAPDGAILASAAAQEEILSVVEVDPSRALDKHVTTFNDLVVDRCPEFYKLGAWTEAVS' A
#
# COMPACT_ATOMS: atom_id res chain seq x y z
N MET A 1 1.23 -21.04 5.71
CA MET A 1 1.50 -19.85 6.55
C MET A 1 0.20 -19.07 6.64
N GLY A 2 -0.23 -18.68 7.84
CA GLY A 2 -1.43 -17.86 8.09
C GLY A 2 -1.11 -16.36 8.07
N CYS A 3 -1.58 -15.61 9.08
CA CYS A 3 -1.39 -14.16 9.23
C CYS A 3 -2.17 -13.28 8.23
N SER A 4 -3.36 -13.71 7.80
CA SER A 4 -4.26 -12.87 6.99
C SER A 4 -4.56 -11.54 7.70
N GLN A 5 -4.56 -10.43 6.96
CA GLN A 5 -4.81 -9.09 7.49
C GLN A 5 -5.75 -8.28 6.61
N ILE A 6 -6.49 -7.37 7.25
CA ILE A 6 -7.22 -6.29 6.58
C ILE A 6 -6.61 -4.97 7.07
N VAL A 7 -6.11 -4.15 6.14
CA VAL A 7 -5.40 -2.90 6.43
C VAL A 7 -6.09 -1.75 5.72
N ALA A 8 -6.33 -0.66 6.45
CA ALA A 8 -6.94 0.56 5.93
C ALA A 8 -5.96 1.38 5.06
N PRO A 9 -6.44 2.33 4.24
CA PRO A 9 -5.58 3.14 3.37
C PRO A 9 -4.52 3.98 4.09
N ASP A 10 -4.74 4.31 5.36
CA ASP A 10 -3.80 5.00 6.24
C ASP A 10 -2.76 4.06 6.89
N GLY A 11 -2.82 2.76 6.60
CA GLY A 11 -1.93 1.73 7.14
C GLY A 11 -2.41 1.11 8.45
N ALA A 12 -3.57 1.51 9.00
CA ALA A 12 -4.08 0.90 10.23
C ALA A 12 -4.53 -0.55 10.00
N ILE A 13 -4.10 -1.48 10.85
CA ILE A 13 -4.54 -2.87 10.81
C ILE A 13 -5.94 -2.97 11.46
N LEU A 14 -6.95 -3.30 10.66
CA LEU A 14 -8.33 -3.45 11.13
C LEU A 14 -8.62 -4.86 11.64
N ALA A 15 -7.94 -5.87 11.09
CA ALA A 15 -8.00 -7.25 11.55
C ALA A 15 -6.71 -7.99 11.20
N SER A 16 -6.29 -8.94 12.03
CA SER A 16 -5.16 -9.84 11.78
C SER A 16 -5.45 -11.21 12.38
N ALA A 17 -5.19 -12.26 11.62
CA ALA A 17 -5.16 -13.64 12.12
C ALA A 17 -3.76 -14.00 12.65
N ALA A 18 -3.67 -14.99 13.52
CA ALA A 18 -2.40 -15.61 13.88
C ALA A 18 -1.88 -16.55 12.77
N ALA A 19 -0.64 -17.03 12.91
CA ALA A 19 -0.01 -17.90 11.92
C ALA A 19 -0.63 -19.31 11.85
N GLN A 20 -1.17 -19.81 12.96
CA GLN A 20 -1.83 -21.11 13.09
C GLN A 20 -3.18 -20.94 13.78
N GLU A 21 -4.11 -20.32 13.08
CA GLU A 21 -5.46 -20.05 13.57
C GLU A 21 -6.46 -20.19 12.41
N GLU A 22 -7.64 -20.73 12.72
CA GLU A 22 -8.80 -20.70 11.85
C GLU A 22 -9.79 -19.66 12.38
N ILE A 23 -9.96 -18.56 11.66
CA ILE A 23 -10.77 -17.41 12.08
C ILE A 23 -11.45 -16.75 10.88
N LEU A 24 -12.65 -16.22 11.11
CA LEU A 24 -13.37 -15.34 10.19
C LEU A 24 -13.49 -13.96 10.82
N SER A 25 -12.89 -12.96 10.18
CA SER A 25 -12.98 -11.57 10.59
C SER A 25 -13.75 -10.76 9.56
N VAL A 26 -14.73 -9.98 10.02
CA VAL A 26 -15.51 -9.05 9.19
C VAL A 26 -15.34 -7.66 9.78
N VAL A 27 -14.93 -6.70 8.94
CA VAL A 27 -14.79 -5.30 9.32
C VAL A 27 -15.61 -4.44 8.36
N GLU A 28 -16.22 -3.38 8.87
CA GLU A 28 -16.79 -2.37 7.99
C GLU A 28 -15.68 -1.54 7.35
N VAL A 29 -15.88 -1.20 6.08
CA VAL A 29 -14.96 -0.36 5.31
C VAL A 29 -15.75 0.76 4.66
N ASP A 30 -15.17 1.96 4.65
CA ASP A 30 -15.65 3.09 3.87
C ASP A 30 -14.78 3.23 2.59
N PRO A 31 -15.31 2.88 1.41
CA PRO A 31 -14.55 2.97 0.16
C PRO A 31 -14.13 4.39 -0.21
N SER A 32 -14.85 5.42 0.28
CA SER A 32 -14.53 6.81 -0.05
C SER A 32 -13.13 7.20 0.44
N ARG A 33 -12.70 6.66 1.59
CA ARG A 33 -11.35 6.83 2.13
C ARG A 33 -10.25 6.28 1.22
N ALA A 34 -10.56 5.25 0.44
CA ALA A 34 -9.60 4.69 -0.52
C ALA A 34 -9.58 5.48 -1.83
N LEU A 35 -10.65 6.20 -2.16
CA LEU A 35 -10.75 7.05 -3.36
C LEU A 35 -10.05 8.38 -3.16
N ASP A 36 -10.02 8.91 -1.94
CA ASP A 36 -9.21 10.08 -1.62
C ASP A 36 -7.72 9.73 -1.65
N LYS A 37 -6.98 10.40 -2.52
CA LYS A 37 -5.54 10.21 -2.69
C LYS A 37 -4.73 11.35 -2.10
N HIS A 38 -5.38 12.32 -1.44
CA HIS A 38 -4.69 13.35 -0.69
C HIS A 38 -4.04 12.75 0.56
N VAL A 39 -2.71 12.85 0.65
CA VAL A 39 -1.95 12.51 1.87
C VAL A 39 -1.88 13.72 2.79
N THR A 40 -1.79 14.90 2.18
CA THR A 40 -1.81 16.21 2.85
C THR A 40 -2.70 17.15 2.04
N THR A 41 -2.95 18.35 2.54
CA THR A 41 -3.69 19.40 1.82
C THR A 41 -3.09 19.73 0.44
N PHE A 42 -1.78 19.51 0.25
CA PHE A 42 -1.06 19.89 -0.97
C PHE A 42 -0.43 18.70 -1.70
N ASN A 43 -0.71 17.47 -1.27
CA ASN A 43 -0.12 16.29 -1.87
C ASN A 43 -1.16 15.24 -2.22
N ASP A 44 -1.17 14.81 -3.48
CA ASP A 44 -2.01 13.74 -4.01
C ASP A 44 -1.13 12.60 -4.56
N LEU A 45 -1.33 11.38 -4.05
CA LEU A 45 -0.49 10.20 -4.37
C LEU A 45 -0.41 9.88 -5.86
N VAL A 46 -1.45 10.18 -6.63
CA VAL A 46 -1.54 9.79 -8.04
C VAL A 46 -1.06 10.92 -8.93
N VAL A 47 -1.45 12.16 -8.63
CA VAL A 47 -1.08 13.35 -9.40
C VAL A 47 0.39 13.70 -9.21
N ASP A 48 0.93 13.55 -8.01
CA ASP A 48 2.32 13.93 -7.68
C ASP A 48 3.37 12.91 -8.14
N ARG A 49 2.95 11.88 -8.90
CA ARG A 49 3.90 10.92 -9.48
C ARG A 49 4.74 11.61 -10.55
N CYS A 50 6.02 11.26 -10.61
CA CYS A 50 6.94 11.62 -11.71
C CYS A 50 7.43 10.34 -12.42
N PRO A 51 6.58 9.68 -13.25
CA PRO A 51 6.88 8.38 -13.84
C PRO A 51 8.13 8.33 -14.73
N GLU A 52 8.55 9.48 -15.27
CA GLU A 52 9.75 9.63 -16.09
C GLU A 52 11.03 9.23 -15.34
N PHE A 53 11.05 9.33 -14.01
CA PHE A 53 12.20 8.95 -13.17
C PHE A 53 12.15 7.51 -12.65
N TYR A 54 11.07 6.75 -12.89
CA TYR A 54 10.94 5.39 -12.36
C TYR A 54 11.76 4.34 -13.12
N LYS A 55 12.37 4.73 -14.25
CA LYS A 55 13.29 3.87 -14.98
C LYS A 55 14.64 3.91 -14.29
N LEU A 56 15.10 2.76 -13.81
CA LEU A 56 16.52 2.58 -13.51
C LEU A 56 17.29 2.69 -14.83
N GLY A 57 18.30 3.55 -14.90
CA GLY A 57 19.24 3.53 -16.02
C GLY A 57 19.83 2.13 -16.17
N ALA A 58 20.05 1.68 -17.41
CA ALA A 58 20.78 0.46 -17.67
C ALA A 58 22.18 0.62 -17.07
N TRP A 59 22.48 -0.11 -16.00
CA TRP A 59 23.85 -0.31 -15.55
C TRP A 59 24.55 -1.19 -16.59
N THR A 60 24.97 -0.59 -17.71
CA THR A 60 25.85 -1.24 -18.69
C THR A 60 27.24 -0.61 -18.60
N GLU A 61 28.18 -1.47 -18.20
CA GLU A 61 29.65 -1.34 -18.27
C GLU A 61 30.33 -0.32 -17.35
N ALA A 62 30.55 -0.74 -16.10
CA ALA A 62 31.68 -0.27 -15.29
C ALA A 62 32.25 -1.44 -14.46
N VAL A 63 32.55 -2.56 -15.11
CA VAL A 63 33.52 -3.53 -14.61
C VAL A 63 34.37 -3.97 -15.81
N SER A 64 35.35 -3.12 -16.14
CA SER A 64 36.55 -3.54 -16.86
C SER A 64 37.64 -3.86 -15.85
#